data_AF-A0A6G0RTX6-F1
#
_entry.id   AF-A0A6G0RTX6-F1
#
_cell.length_a   1.000
_cell.length_b   1.000
_cell.length_c   1.000
_cell.angle_alpha   90.00
_cell.angle_beta   90.00
_cell.angle_gamma   90.00
#
_symmetry.space_group_name_H-M   'P 1'
#
loop_
_entity.id
_entity.type
_entity.pdbx_description
1 polymer ?
#
loop_
_entity_poly.entity_id
_entity_poly.type
_entity_poly.pdbx_seq_one_letter_code
_entity_poly.pdbx_strand_id
1 'polypeptide(L)' 'MLLITADAAVEKPQVSRDEEAPEQNIGILIPVGMEYDTLIDFIFETWSSLWRRSRRERKRL' A
#
# COMPACT_ATOMS: atom_id res chain seq x y z
N MET A 1 6.26 6.78 6.54
CA MET A 1 6.96 5.50 6.78
C MET A 1 6.19 4.39 6.08
N LEU A 2 6.87 3.58 5.28
CA LEU A 2 6.30 2.41 4.63
C LEU A 2 6.77 1.18 5.40
N LEU A 3 5.83 0.39 5.92
CA LEU A 3 6.13 -0.89 6.57
C LEU A 3 5.62 -2.01 5.67
N ILE A 4 6.49 -2.97 5.35
CA ILE A 4 6.14 -4.16 4.58
C ILE A 4 6.45 -5.39 5.44
N THR A 5 5.44 -6.23 5.64
CA THR A 5 5.53 -7.47 6.41
C THR A 5 5.14 -8.64 5.53
N ALA A 6 5.87 -9.76 5.61
CA ALA A 6 5.53 -11.00 4.92
C ALA A 6 4.91 -12.00 5.90
N ASP A 7 3.79 -12.62 5.51
CA ASP A 7 3.05 -13.60 6.30
C ASP A 7 2.58 -14.78 5.43
N ALA A 8 2.83 -16.00 5.89
CA ALA A 8 2.45 -17.23 5.18
C ALA A 8 0.95 -17.54 5.30
N ALA A 9 0.25 -16.95 6.28
CA ALA A 9 -1.19 -17.11 6.47
C ALA A 9 -2.03 -16.23 5.53
N VAL A 10 -1.37 -15.44 4.67
CA VAL A 10 -2.02 -14.47 3.79
C VAL A 10 -1.92 -14.94 2.35
N GLU A 11 -3.06 -15.10 1.69
CA GLU A 11 -3.12 -15.56 0.30
C GLU A 11 -2.96 -14.43 -0.74
N LYS A 12 -3.25 -13.18 -0.34
CA LYS A 12 -3.20 -12.01 -1.22
C LYS A 12 -2.69 -10.78 -0.47
N PRO A 13 -1.99 -9.86 -1.14
CA PRO A 13 -1.43 -8.70 -0.47
C PRO A 13 -2.53 -7.75 0.03
N GLN A 14 -2.32 -7.17 1.21
CA GLN A 14 -3.29 -6.33 1.91
C GLN A 14 -2.65 -4.98 2.27
N VAL A 15 -3.47 -3.93 2.33
CA VAL A 15 -3.03 -2.57 2.69
C VAL A 15 -3.79 -2.10 3.92
N SER A 16 -3.05 -1.64 4.93
CA SER A 16 -3.57 -0.92 6.08
C SER A 16 -3.05 0.52 6.07
N ARG A 17 -3.89 1.46 6.49
CA ARG A 17 -3.55 2.88 6.60
C ARG A 17 -3.99 3.42 7.94
N ASP A 18 -3.19 4.31 8.47
CA ASP A 18 -3.55 5.11 9.63
C ASP A 18 -4.62 6.14 9.24
N GLU A 19 -5.72 6.21 10.01
CA GLU A 19 -6.81 7.14 9.75
C GLU A 19 -6.46 8.59 10.13
N GLU A 20 -5.58 8.80 11.11
CA GLU A 20 -5.15 10.13 11.55
C GLU A 20 -4.10 10.73 10.62
N ALA A 21 -3.24 9.88 10.04
CA ALA A 21 -2.18 10.31 9.13
C ALA A 21 -2.00 9.36 7.92
N PRO A 22 -2.99 9.29 7.01
CA PRO A 22 -2.99 8.33 5.90
C PRO A 22 -1.88 8.56 4.88
N GLU A 23 -1.28 9.76 4.85
CA GLU A 23 -0.13 10.08 4.01
C GLU A 23 1.21 9.69 4.66
N GLN A 24 1.23 9.44 5.97
CA GLN A 24 2.46 9.23 6.73
C GLN A 24 2.65 7.78 7.18
N ASN A 25 1.60 6.98 7.32
CA ASN A 25 1.72 5.58 7.73
C ASN A 25 0.92 4.64 6.83
N ILE A 26 1.66 3.84 6.06
CA ILE A 26 1.11 2.78 5.20
C ILE A 26 1.77 1.47 5.61
N GLY A 27 0.93 0.50 5.99
CA GLY A 27 1.32 -0.89 6.22
C GLY A 27 0.89 -1.75 5.03
N ILE A 28 1.81 -2.58 4.54
CA ILE A 28 1.53 -3.58 3.51
C ILE A 28 1.85 -4.96 4.09
N LEU A 29 0.90 -5.89 3.96
CA LEU A 29 1.06 -7.29 4.33
C LEU A 29 1.07 -8.14 3.06
N ILE A 30 2.11 -8.95 2.85
CA ILE A 30 2.29 -9.74 1.62
C ILE A 30 2.38 -11.24 1.93
N PRO A 31 1.91 -12.11 1.02
CA PRO A 31 2.15 -13.55 1.10
C PRO A 31 3.65 -13.87 1.09
N VAL A 32 4.08 -14.80 1.95
CA VAL A 32 5.42 -15.39 1.84
C VAL A 32 5.53 -16.18 0.54
N GLY A 33 6.64 -15.97 -0.19
CA GLY A 33 6.88 -16.65 -1.46
C GLY A 33 6.16 -16.03 -2.66
N MET A 34 5.59 -14.83 -2.51
CA MET A 34 5.06 -14.06 -3.64
C MET A 34 6.15 -13.76 -4.67
N GLU A 35 5.81 -13.90 -5.95
CA GLU A 35 6.66 -13.52 -7.06
C GLU A 35 7.01 -12.03 -7.02
N TYR A 36 8.28 -11.71 -7.27
CA TYR A 36 8.80 -10.36 -7.13
C TYR A 36 8.10 -9.36 -8.06
N ASP A 37 7.79 -9.78 -9.29
CA ASP A 37 7.06 -8.95 -10.25
C ASP A 37 5.64 -8.61 -9.74
N THR A 38 4.96 -9.59 -9.12
CA THR A 38 3.63 -9.39 -8.54
C THR A 38 3.67 -8.42 -7.36
N LEU A 39 4.72 -8.50 -6.55
CA LEU A 39 4.94 -7.59 -5.43
C LEU A 39 5.18 -6.15 -5.92
N ILE A 40 6.04 -5.98 -6.92
CA ILE A 40 6.33 -4.66 -7.51
C ILE A 40 5.06 -4.04 -8.07
N ASP A 41 4.30 -4.79 -8.87
CA ASP A 41 3.06 -4.33 -9.48
C ASP A 41 2.06 -3.86 -8.41
N PHE A 42 1.89 -4.64 -7.35
CA PHE A 42 1.01 -4.30 -6.23
C PHE A 42 1.42 -3.00 -5.52
N ILE A 43 2.71 -2.82 -5.24
CA ILE A 43 3.23 -1.61 -4.59
C ILE A 43 3.00 -0.39 -5.49
N PHE A 44 3.30 -0.50 -6.79
CA PHE A 44 3.12 0.59 -7.74
C PHE A 44 1.66 0.99 -7.90
N GLU A 45 0.74 0.02 -8.00
CA GLU A 45 -0.68 0.30 -8.10
C GLU A 45 -1.20 1.01 -6.83
N THR A 46 -0.79 0.52 -5.66
CA THR A 46 -1.13 1.11 -4.36
C THR A 46 -0.65 2.56 -4.26
N TRP A 47 0.60 2.82 -4.63
CA TRP A 47 1.18 4.17 -4.60
C TRP A 47 0.51 5.11 -5.62
N SER A 48 0.23 4.62 -6.82
CA SER A 48 -0.47 5.39 -7.85
C SER A 48 -1.90 5.75 -7.43
N SER A 49 -2.60 4.84 -6.75
CA SER A 49 -3.92 5.09 -6.16
C SER A 49 -3.87 6.17 -5.08
N LEU A 50 -2.88 6.09 -4.17
CA LEU A 50 -2.62 7.09 -3.14
C LEU A 50 -2.37 8.47 -3.73
N TRP A 51 -1.44 8.56 -4.67
CA TRP A 51 -1.07 9.82 -5.30
C TRP A 51 -2.25 10.46 -6.03
N ARG A 52 -3.04 9.67 -6.77
CA ARG A 52 -4.28 10.14 -7.42
C ARG A 52 -5.31 10.65 -6.44
N ARG A 53 -5.29 10.18 -5.19
CA ARG A 53 -6.22 10.61 -4.14
C ARG A 53 -5.75 11.90 -3.46
N SER A 54 -4.49 11.98 -3.03
CA SER A 54 -3.90 13.20 -2.47
C SER A 54 -3.95 14.38 -3.46
N ARG A 55 -3.78 14.10 -4.77
CA ARG A 55 -3.94 15.12 -5.82
C ARG A 55 -5.39 15.61 -5.98
N ARG A 56 -6.39 14.78 -5.65
CA ARG A 56 -7.81 15.18 -5.67
C ARG A 56 -8.18 16.02 -4.45
N GLU A 57 -7.63 15.70 -3.28
CA GLU A 57 -7.85 16.48 -2.05
C GLU A 57 -7.23 17.88 -2.15
N ARG A 58 -6.03 18.01 -2.75
CA ARG A 58 -5.40 19.31 -3.04
C ARG A 58 -6.11 20.18 -4.08
N LYS A 59 -7.05 19.64 -4.86
CA LYS A 59 -7.86 20.40 -5.83
C LYS A 59 -9.21 20.86 -5.27
N ARG A 60 -9.56 20.43 -4.05
CA ARG A 60 -10.81 20.80 -3.36
C ARG A 60 -10.60 21.93 -2.33
N LEU A 61 -9.36 22.38 -2.18
CA LEU A 61 -8.93 23.57 -1.44
C LEU A 61 -8.51 24.64 -2.46
#